data_AF-D5KY54-F1
#
_entry.id   AF-D5KY54-F1
#
_cell.length_a   1.000
_cell.length_b   1.000
_cell.length_c   1.000
_cell.angle_alpha   90.00
_cell.angle_beta   90.00
_cell.angle_gamma   90.00
#
_symmetry.space_group_name_H-M   'P 1'
#
loop_
_entity.id
_entity.type
_entity.pdbx_description
1 polymer ?
#
loop_
_entity_poly.entity_id
_entity_poly.type
_entity_poly.pdbx_seq_one_letter_code
_entity_poly.pdbx_strand_id
1 'polypeptide(L)'
;MADADAERKAKAARAKALLAQLEEVRGKVVSTQEEKVELVAAVESWETKSKGWEKSRAELENQLEEGKRAGTRIATLESDVARLKKVEAQHETLEKEHRGLQAELEQSQKALQAHEQTIADLQAKAPAELDSAKTNGHATAGTDVESAVRAAHDLALSQREEKIRSLETELHASSSRVHALQRQLSDLQLAYAQSQAQSQSHSHLPPSISRPSSASHAKSYFLSPAEDDGLPNRPSPLRDNRSVDAALPASVRHKRQVSLSALKARMGIDAKSAPKRSPGLGNGFSSLQVLTEEVGARNRGDKQFGDEIMFCCPACEGDLITL
;
A
#
# COMPACT_ATOMS: atom_id res chain seq x y z
N MET A 1 50.52 51.80 -91.70
CA MET A 1 49.16 52.30 -91.39
C MET A 1 48.12 51.17 -91.46
N ALA A 2 48.06 50.35 -92.52
CA ALA A 2 47.06 49.28 -92.66
C ALA A 2 47.08 48.18 -91.56
N ASP A 3 48.27 47.75 -91.11
CA ASP A 3 48.37 46.70 -90.06
C ASP A 3 47.82 47.14 -88.70
N ALA A 4 47.96 48.43 -88.36
CA ALA A 4 47.47 48.97 -87.10
C ALA A 4 45.93 48.98 -87.03
N ASP A 5 45.26 49.21 -88.16
CA ASP A 5 43.79 49.19 -88.23
C ASP A 5 43.22 47.76 -88.21
N ALA A 6 43.92 46.81 -88.83
CA ALA A 6 43.58 45.39 -88.72
C ALA A 6 43.70 44.87 -87.28
N GLU A 7 44.77 45.26 -86.57
CA GLU A 7 44.97 44.91 -85.17
C GLU A 7 43.90 45.53 -84.25
N ARG A 8 43.55 46.81 -84.47
CA ARG A 8 42.45 47.47 -83.75
C ARG A 8 41.11 46.77 -83.98
N LYS A 9 40.82 46.38 -85.23
CA LYS A 9 39.59 45.66 -85.58
C LYS A 9 39.53 44.27 -84.94
N ALA A 10 40.65 43.54 -84.91
CA ALA A 10 40.74 42.23 -84.23
C ALA A 10 40.56 42.35 -82.72
N LYS A 11 41.18 43.37 -82.09
CA LYS A 11 40.99 43.68 -80.67
C LYS A 11 39.53 44.05 -80.35
N ALA A 12 38.90 44.86 -81.19
CA ALA A 12 37.49 45.23 -81.05
C ALA A 12 36.55 44.02 -81.20
N ALA A 13 36.80 43.14 -82.18
CA ALA A 13 36.02 41.92 -82.36
C ALA A 13 36.15 40.97 -81.16
N ARG A 14 37.37 40.80 -80.62
CA ARG A 14 37.60 40.01 -79.41
C ARG A 14 36.91 40.61 -78.19
N ALA A 15 36.97 41.93 -78.01
CA ALA A 15 36.26 42.62 -76.93
C ALA A 15 34.74 42.40 -77.04
N LYS A 16 34.17 42.51 -78.25
CA LYS A 16 32.74 42.24 -78.49
C LYS A 16 32.35 40.80 -78.17
N ALA A 17 33.17 39.81 -78.57
CA ALA A 17 32.91 38.40 -78.27
C ALA A 17 32.96 38.12 -76.76
N LEU A 18 33.91 38.72 -76.04
CA LEU A 18 33.99 38.62 -74.58
C LEU A 18 32.77 39.26 -73.90
N LEU A 19 32.29 40.42 -74.38
CA LEU A 19 31.07 41.04 -73.86
C LEU A 19 29.85 40.14 -74.07
N ALA A 20 29.71 39.53 -75.25
CA ALA A 20 28.61 38.59 -75.51
C ALA A 20 28.68 37.35 -74.60
N GLN A 21 29.87 36.78 -74.37
CA GLN A 21 30.04 35.68 -73.42
C GLN A 21 29.71 36.10 -71.98
N LEU A 22 30.08 37.31 -71.57
CA LEU A 22 29.72 37.85 -70.25
C LEU A 22 28.21 38.04 -70.11
N GLU A 23 27.52 38.51 -71.15
CA GLU A 23 26.06 38.63 -71.16
C GLU A 23 25.37 37.27 -71.09
N GLU A 24 25.86 36.26 -71.82
CA GLU A 24 25.35 34.89 -71.75
C GLU A 24 25.55 34.28 -70.34
N VAL A 25 26.74 34.43 -69.76
CA VAL A 25 27.04 33.94 -68.41
C VAL A 25 26.17 34.68 -67.37
N ARG A 26 25.99 36.00 -67.52
CA ARG A 26 25.08 36.77 -66.65
C ARG A 26 23.65 36.25 -66.75
N GLY A 27 23.15 35.98 -67.96
CA GLY A 27 21.82 35.40 -68.17
C GLY A 27 21.66 34.04 -67.49
N LYS A 28 22.65 33.14 -67.63
CA LYS A 28 22.65 31.84 -66.93
C LYS A 28 22.69 32.00 -65.42
N VAL A 29 23.53 32.90 -64.90
CA VAL A 29 23.60 33.16 -63.46
C VAL A 29 22.26 33.65 -62.93
N VAL A 30 21.60 34.59 -63.61
CA VAL A 30 20.27 35.08 -63.23
C VAL A 30 19.24 33.96 -63.24
N SER A 31 19.17 33.16 -64.30
CA SER A 31 18.25 32.01 -64.39
C SER A 31 18.49 31.00 -63.26
N THR A 32 19.75 30.66 -62.95
CA THR A 32 20.04 29.76 -61.82
C THR A 32 19.73 30.38 -60.46
N GLN A 33 19.80 31.71 -60.34
CA GLN A 33 19.45 32.43 -59.12
C GLN A 33 17.93 32.40 -58.90
N GLU A 34 17.14 32.58 -59.96
CA GLU A 34 15.67 32.47 -59.93
C GLU A 34 15.22 31.06 -59.54
N GLU A 35 15.77 30.02 -60.18
CA GLU A 35 15.50 28.62 -59.81
C GLU A 35 15.86 28.31 -58.35
N LYS A 36 16.98 28.84 -57.85
CA LYS A 36 17.36 28.71 -56.44
C LYS A 36 16.35 29.37 -55.51
N VAL A 37 15.86 30.57 -55.85
CA VAL A 37 14.85 31.26 -55.05
C VAL A 37 13.55 30.46 -55.00
N GLU A 38 13.11 29.88 -56.13
CA GLU A 38 11.92 29.01 -56.18
C GLU A 38 12.10 27.74 -55.34
N LEU A 39 13.25 27.08 -55.43
CA LEU A 39 13.56 25.90 -54.62
C LEU A 39 13.60 26.22 -53.12
N VAL A 40 14.19 27.36 -52.74
CA VAL A 40 14.20 27.82 -51.34
C VAL A 40 12.77 28.05 -50.85
N ALA A 41 11.93 28.75 -51.62
CA ALA A 41 10.53 28.97 -51.26
C ALA A 41 9.75 27.65 -51.15
N ALA A 42 10.03 26.68 -52.02
CA ALA A 42 9.43 25.35 -51.92
C ALA A 42 9.86 24.64 -50.63
N VAL A 43 11.15 24.67 -50.28
CA VAL A 43 11.68 24.07 -49.03
C VAL A 43 11.03 24.71 -47.80
N GLU A 44 10.93 26.03 -47.74
CA GLU A 44 10.25 26.74 -46.64
C GLU A 44 8.77 26.33 -46.53
N SER A 45 8.09 26.14 -47.67
CA SER A 45 6.70 25.66 -47.69
C SER A 45 6.57 24.22 -47.17
N TRP A 46 7.56 23.36 -47.43
CA TRP A 46 7.58 21.99 -46.91
C TRP A 46 7.93 21.94 -45.43
N GLU A 47 8.82 22.81 -44.96
CA GLU A 47 9.15 22.93 -43.54
C GLU A 47 7.95 23.38 -42.71
N THR A 48 7.18 24.36 -43.19
CA THR A 48 5.95 24.81 -42.51
C THR A 48 4.89 23.71 -42.47
N LYS A 49 4.71 22.96 -43.57
CA LYS A 49 3.85 21.78 -43.60
C LYS A 49 4.33 20.69 -42.64
N SER A 50 5.63 20.38 -42.61
CA SER A 50 6.23 19.39 -41.70
C SER A 50 5.92 19.74 -40.24
N LYS A 51 6.13 21.01 -39.86
CA LYS A 51 5.79 21.51 -38.51
C LYS A 51 4.28 21.39 -38.22
N GLY A 52 3.43 21.55 -39.23
CA GLY A 52 1.98 21.32 -39.11
C GLY A 52 1.64 19.86 -38.82
N TRP A 53 2.25 18.93 -39.55
CA TRP A 53 2.08 17.50 -39.33
C TRP A 53 2.61 17.04 -37.96
N GLU A 54 3.75 17.58 -37.52
CA GLU A 54 4.32 17.31 -36.20
C GLU A 54 3.39 17.76 -35.07
N LYS A 55 2.79 18.96 -35.18
CA LYS A 55 1.79 19.44 -34.22
C LYS A 55 0.55 18.55 -34.20
N SER A 56 0.03 18.19 -35.37
CA SER A 56 -1.15 17.31 -35.46
C SER A 56 -0.85 15.92 -34.90
N ARG A 57 0.36 15.41 -35.10
CA ARG A 57 0.81 14.13 -34.52
C ARG A 57 0.89 14.22 -33.00
N ALA A 58 1.51 15.27 -32.46
CA ALA A 58 1.62 15.48 -31.02
C ALA A 58 0.24 15.59 -30.35
N GLU A 59 -0.72 16.25 -30.99
CA GLU A 59 -2.11 16.33 -30.53
C GLU A 59 -2.78 14.96 -30.46
N LEU A 60 -2.67 14.15 -31.52
CA LEU A 60 -3.23 12.78 -31.55
C LEU A 60 -2.56 11.86 -30.52
N GLU A 61 -1.25 12.01 -30.30
CA GLU A 61 -0.54 11.27 -29.25
C GLU A 61 -1.03 11.67 -27.85
N ASN A 62 -1.30 12.96 -27.60
CA ASN A 62 -1.90 13.40 -26.34
C ASN A 62 -3.32 12.85 -26.14
N GLN A 63 -4.16 12.87 -27.17
CA GLN A 63 -5.51 12.29 -27.13
C GLN A 63 -5.49 10.77 -26.87
N LEU A 64 -4.52 10.06 -27.44
CA LEU A 64 -4.32 8.63 -27.16
C LEU A 64 -3.97 8.40 -25.69
N GLU A 65 -3.08 9.21 -25.10
CA GLU A 65 -2.71 9.10 -23.69
C GLU A 65 -3.87 9.47 -22.75
N GLU A 66 -4.68 10.48 -23.09
CA GLU A 66 -5.91 10.80 -22.37
C GLU A 66 -6.92 9.65 -22.44
N GLY A 67 -7.10 9.03 -23.62
CA GLY A 67 -7.92 7.84 -23.79
C GLY A 67 -7.45 6.66 -22.94
N LYS A 68 -6.13 6.43 -22.85
CA LYS A 68 -5.56 5.40 -21.97
C LYS A 68 -5.83 5.70 -20.49
N ARG A 69 -5.67 6.95 -20.06
CA ARG A 69 -5.97 7.39 -18.67
C ARG A 69 -7.46 7.25 -18.34
N ALA A 70 -8.35 7.55 -19.28
CA ALA A 70 -9.78 7.31 -19.11
C ALA A 70 -10.07 5.81 -19.00
N GLY A 71 -9.43 4.97 -19.82
CA GLY A 71 -9.54 3.51 -19.77
C GLY A 71 -9.12 2.92 -18.43
N THR A 72 -7.99 3.37 -17.86
CA THR A 72 -7.56 2.91 -16.52
C THR A 72 -8.55 3.35 -15.43
N ARG A 73 -9.11 4.56 -15.53
CA ARG A 73 -10.15 5.03 -14.60
C ARG A 73 -11.42 4.19 -14.69
N ILE A 74 -11.86 3.83 -15.89
CA ILE A 74 -13.03 2.95 -16.09
C ILE A 74 -12.76 1.59 -15.44
N ALA A 75 -11.60 0.98 -15.68
CA ALA A 75 -11.25 -0.31 -15.08
C ALA A 75 -11.23 -0.25 -13.53
N THR A 76 -10.77 0.86 -12.94
CA THR A 76 -10.85 1.04 -11.48
C THR A 76 -12.29 1.16 -10.97
N LEU A 77 -13.15 1.91 -11.68
CA LEU A 77 -14.55 2.06 -11.31
C LEU A 77 -15.32 0.74 -11.45
N GLU A 78 -15.02 -0.06 -12.46
CA GLU A 78 -15.61 -1.40 -12.62
C GLU A 78 -15.24 -2.32 -11.45
N SER A 79 -13.98 -2.28 -11.01
CA SER A 79 -13.53 -3.00 -9.80
C SER A 79 -14.26 -2.51 -8.54
N ASP A 80 -14.47 -1.21 -8.39
CA ASP A 80 -15.20 -0.64 -7.25
C ASP A 80 -16.68 -1.02 -7.27
N VAL A 81 -17.34 -1.02 -8.43
CA VAL A 81 -18.71 -1.49 -8.58
C VAL A 81 -18.83 -2.97 -8.21
N ALA A 82 -17.88 -3.81 -8.63
CA ALA A 82 -17.86 -5.22 -8.25
C ALA A 82 -17.70 -5.40 -6.72
N ARG A 83 -16.85 -4.58 -6.08
CA ARG A 83 -16.68 -4.57 -4.63
C ARG A 83 -17.96 -4.12 -3.91
N LEU A 84 -18.63 -3.07 -4.39
CA LEU A 84 -19.88 -2.60 -3.82
C LEU A 84 -21.00 -3.65 -3.89
N LYS A 85 -21.14 -4.34 -5.03
CA LYS A 85 -22.09 -5.45 -5.16
C LYS A 85 -21.84 -6.58 -4.16
N LYS A 86 -20.56 -6.87 -3.85
CA LYS A 86 -20.20 -7.85 -2.83
C LYS A 86 -20.61 -7.39 -1.43
N VAL A 87 -20.40 -6.12 -1.11
CA VAL A 87 -20.80 -5.53 0.18
C VAL A 87 -22.33 -5.52 0.30
N GLU A 88 -23.05 -5.19 -0.76
CA GLU A 88 -24.51 -5.22 -0.80
C GLU A 88 -25.06 -6.63 -0.53
N ALA A 89 -24.51 -7.66 -1.17
CA ALA A 89 -24.88 -9.06 -0.90
C ALA A 89 -24.59 -9.49 0.56
N GLN A 90 -23.50 -8.99 1.14
CA GLN A 90 -23.18 -9.21 2.56
C GLN A 90 -24.19 -8.51 3.47
N HIS A 91 -24.58 -7.28 3.15
CA HIS A 91 -25.58 -6.52 3.88
C HIS A 91 -26.94 -7.22 3.87
N GLU A 92 -27.40 -7.70 2.71
CA GLU A 92 -28.64 -8.48 2.61
C GLU A 92 -28.61 -9.76 3.46
N THR A 93 -27.45 -10.41 3.54
CA THR A 93 -27.27 -11.60 4.38
C THR A 93 -27.37 -11.24 5.86
N LEU A 94 -26.65 -10.20 6.30
CA LEU A 94 -26.70 -9.70 7.67
C LEU A 94 -28.10 -9.20 8.06
N GLU A 95 -28.84 -8.57 7.15
CA GLU A 95 -30.22 -8.17 7.40
C GLU A 95 -31.16 -9.36 7.60
N LYS A 96 -30.94 -10.47 6.89
CA LYS A 96 -31.72 -11.71 7.07
C LYS A 96 -31.40 -12.34 8.42
N GLU A 97 -30.12 -12.39 8.79
CA GLU A 97 -29.67 -12.88 10.09
C GLU A 97 -30.24 -12.03 11.23
N HIS A 98 -30.18 -10.70 11.12
CA HIS A 98 -30.75 -9.78 12.10
C HIS A 98 -32.27 -9.99 12.25
N ARG A 99 -33.00 -10.13 11.14
CA ARG A 99 -34.43 -10.45 11.17
C ARG A 99 -34.72 -11.80 11.84
N GLY A 100 -33.89 -12.82 11.58
CA GLY A 100 -33.98 -14.12 12.23
C GLY A 100 -33.78 -14.03 13.74
N LEU A 101 -32.69 -13.39 14.17
CA LEU A 101 -32.39 -13.19 15.60
C LEU A 101 -33.46 -12.36 16.31
N GLN A 102 -34.03 -11.36 15.64
CA GLN A 102 -35.14 -10.59 16.19
C GLN A 102 -36.39 -11.45 16.41
N ALA A 103 -36.72 -12.34 15.48
CA ALA A 103 -37.83 -13.28 15.64
C ALA A 103 -37.58 -14.29 16.78
N GLU A 104 -36.35 -14.80 16.92
CA GLU A 104 -35.95 -15.69 18.03
C GLU A 104 -36.03 -14.97 19.38
N LEU A 105 -35.62 -13.70 19.44
CA LEU A 105 -35.74 -12.88 20.64
C LEU A 105 -37.21 -12.69 21.04
N GLU A 106 -38.08 -12.35 20.09
CA GLU A 106 -39.53 -12.23 20.35
C GLU A 106 -40.15 -13.57 20.80
N GLN A 107 -39.71 -14.69 20.21
CA GLN A 107 -40.16 -16.02 20.61
C GLN A 107 -39.71 -16.38 22.03
N SER A 108 -38.45 -16.13 22.37
CA SER A 108 -37.93 -16.40 23.72
C SER A 108 -38.59 -15.52 24.78
N GLN A 109 -38.89 -14.26 24.47
CA GLN A 109 -39.65 -13.36 25.35
C GLN A 109 -41.07 -13.88 25.60
N LYS A 110 -41.78 -14.33 24.55
CA LYS A 110 -43.10 -14.95 24.71
C LYS A 110 -43.05 -16.23 25.55
N ALA A 111 -42.01 -17.06 25.35
CA ALA A 111 -41.82 -18.28 26.14
C ALA A 111 -41.55 -17.95 27.63
N LEU A 112 -40.72 -16.94 27.91
CA LEU A 112 -40.48 -16.45 29.27
C LEU A 112 -41.76 -15.94 29.92
N GLN A 113 -42.56 -15.13 29.22
CA GLN A 113 -43.85 -14.65 29.72
C GLN A 113 -44.82 -15.81 30.02
N ALA A 114 -44.88 -16.82 29.15
CA ALA A 114 -45.68 -18.00 29.39
C ALA A 114 -45.19 -18.77 30.63
N HIS A 115 -43.87 -18.95 30.78
CA HIS A 115 -43.30 -19.57 31.97
C HIS A 115 -43.58 -18.78 33.25
N GLU A 116 -43.45 -17.46 33.22
CA GLU A 116 -43.79 -16.58 34.35
C GLU A 116 -45.27 -16.72 34.75
N GLN A 117 -46.19 -16.78 33.77
CA GLN A 117 -47.61 -17.05 34.03
C GLN A 117 -47.81 -18.42 34.69
N THR A 118 -47.16 -19.48 34.17
CA THR A 118 -47.26 -20.81 34.78
C THR A 118 -46.70 -20.84 36.21
N ILE A 119 -45.60 -20.12 36.48
CA ILE A 119 -45.03 -20.02 37.82
C ILE A 119 -46.00 -19.29 38.76
N ALA A 120 -46.58 -18.18 38.32
CA ALA A 120 -47.56 -17.43 39.10
C ALA A 120 -48.81 -18.29 39.42
N ASP A 121 -49.31 -19.05 38.44
CA ASP A 121 -50.43 -19.98 38.62
C ASP A 121 -50.10 -21.10 39.61
N LEU A 122 -48.90 -21.68 39.52
CA LEU A 122 -48.44 -22.72 40.44
C LEU A 122 -48.25 -22.17 41.86
N GLN A 123 -47.69 -20.96 42.00
CA GLN A 123 -47.55 -20.28 43.29
C GLN A 123 -48.91 -19.97 43.93
N ALA A 124 -49.91 -19.60 43.13
CA ALA A 124 -51.27 -19.39 43.62
C ALA A 124 -51.96 -20.69 44.06
N LYS A 125 -51.67 -21.83 43.40
CA LYS A 125 -52.23 -23.15 43.73
C LYS A 125 -51.52 -23.85 44.89
N ALA A 126 -50.23 -23.59 45.10
CA ALA A 126 -49.41 -24.18 46.17
C ALA A 126 -50.02 -24.10 47.58
N PRO A 127 -50.58 -22.97 48.08
CA PRO A 127 -51.15 -22.92 49.43
C PRO A 127 -52.39 -23.82 49.59
N ALA A 128 -53.21 -23.99 48.55
CA ALA A 128 -54.38 -24.86 48.60
C ALA A 128 -54.00 -26.35 48.62
N GLU A 129 -52.94 -26.75 47.92
CA GLU A 129 -52.40 -28.12 47.98
C GLU A 129 -51.65 -28.42 49.29
N LEU A 130 -50.98 -27.41 49.87
CA LEU A 130 -50.26 -27.57 51.14
C LEU A 130 -51.22 -27.75 52.33
N ASP A 131 -52.38 -27.10 52.31
CA ASP A 131 -53.42 -27.27 53.32
C ASP A 131 -54.20 -28.58 53.16
N SER A 132 -54.31 -29.12 51.94
CA SER A 132 -54.90 -30.45 51.69
C SER A 132 -53.91 -31.60 51.91
N ALA A 133 -52.59 -31.38 51.80
CA ALA A 133 -51.56 -32.33 52.21
C ALA A 133 -51.39 -32.41 53.74
N LYS A 134 -51.54 -31.28 54.46
CA LYS A 134 -51.48 -31.23 55.93
C LYS A 134 -52.60 -32.01 56.63
N THR A 135 -53.75 -32.21 55.98
CA THR A 135 -54.88 -32.97 56.56
C THR A 135 -54.79 -34.48 56.34
N ASN A 136 -53.88 -34.97 55.47
CA ASN A 136 -53.80 -36.39 55.09
C ASN A 136 -52.43 -37.09 55.32
N GLY A 137 -51.40 -36.43 55.88
CA GLY A 137 -50.04 -37.00 55.89
C GLY A 137 -49.29 -36.92 57.22
N HIS A 138 -49.56 -37.85 58.13
CA HIS A 138 -48.78 -38.08 59.36
C HIS A 138 -47.46 -38.84 59.06
N ALA A 139 -46.34 -38.12 59.19
CA ALA A 139 -45.11 -38.55 59.88
C ALA A 139 -44.17 -39.67 59.32
N THR A 140 -44.28 -40.17 58.08
CA THR A 140 -43.27 -41.12 57.55
C THR A 140 -42.73 -40.89 56.13
N ALA A 141 -43.23 -39.91 55.37
CA ALA A 141 -42.78 -39.65 54.00
C ALA A 141 -41.68 -38.56 53.85
N GLY A 142 -41.36 -37.82 54.92
CA GLY A 142 -40.44 -36.67 54.86
C GLY A 142 -38.99 -37.04 54.56
N THR A 143 -38.51 -38.19 55.04
CA THR A 143 -37.14 -38.67 54.79
C THR A 143 -36.92 -39.11 53.35
N ASP A 144 -37.91 -39.75 52.73
CA ASP A 144 -37.81 -40.23 51.35
C ASP A 144 -37.89 -39.07 50.35
N VAL A 145 -38.74 -38.07 50.61
CA VAL A 145 -38.83 -36.85 49.80
C VAL A 145 -37.56 -36.01 49.92
N GLU A 146 -37.00 -35.82 51.12
CA GLU A 146 -35.71 -35.16 51.27
C GLU A 146 -34.57 -35.93 50.59
N SER A 147 -34.59 -37.27 50.64
CA SER A 147 -33.60 -38.09 49.93
C SER A 147 -33.75 -37.97 48.40
N ALA A 148 -34.98 -37.92 47.88
CA ALA A 148 -35.26 -37.76 46.46
C ALA A 148 -34.88 -36.36 45.98
N VAL A 149 -35.10 -35.32 46.79
CA VAL A 149 -34.66 -33.95 46.50
C VAL A 149 -33.13 -33.85 46.51
N ARG A 150 -32.44 -34.49 47.46
CA ARG A 150 -30.97 -34.57 47.46
C ARG A 150 -30.45 -35.33 46.23
N ALA A 151 -31.04 -36.48 45.90
CA ALA A 151 -30.67 -37.25 44.71
C ALA A 151 -30.91 -36.48 43.40
N ALA A 152 -32.01 -35.74 43.29
CA ALA A 152 -32.29 -34.89 42.12
C ALA A 152 -31.31 -33.71 42.03
N HIS A 153 -30.94 -33.12 43.17
CA HIS A 153 -29.93 -32.07 43.23
C HIS A 153 -28.53 -32.59 42.83
N ASP A 154 -28.13 -33.76 43.32
CA ASP A 154 -26.85 -34.40 42.96
C ASP A 154 -26.79 -34.76 41.47
N LEU A 155 -27.91 -35.19 40.89
CA LEU A 155 -28.04 -35.42 39.45
C LEU A 155 -27.93 -34.12 38.66
N ALA A 156 -28.57 -33.03 39.12
CA ALA A 156 -28.46 -31.72 38.50
C ALA A 156 -27.03 -31.14 38.60
N LEU A 157 -26.34 -31.35 39.73
CA LEU A 157 -24.92 -31.01 39.86
C LEU A 157 -24.07 -31.82 38.88
N SER A 158 -24.30 -33.13 38.78
CA SER A 158 -23.58 -34.00 37.83
C SER A 158 -23.79 -33.54 36.38
N GLN A 159 -25.02 -33.18 36.00
CA GLN A 159 -25.33 -32.63 34.68
C GLN A 159 -24.62 -31.29 34.42
N ARG A 160 -24.55 -30.42 35.43
CA ARG A 160 -23.82 -29.14 35.33
C ARG A 160 -22.32 -29.36 35.21
N GLU A 161 -21.75 -30.28 35.98
CA GLU A 161 -20.33 -30.64 35.90
C GLU A 161 -19.96 -31.30 34.57
N GLU A 162 -20.84 -32.14 34.02
CA GLU A 162 -20.68 -32.69 32.68
C GLU A 162 -20.72 -31.58 31.63
N LYS A 163 -21.64 -30.61 31.77
CA LYS A 163 -21.72 -29.47 30.86
C LYS A 163 -20.47 -28.58 30.95
N ILE A 164 -19.94 -28.35 32.15
CA ILE A 164 -18.68 -27.62 32.34
C ILE A 164 -17.54 -28.36 31.61
N ARG A 165 -17.39 -29.67 31.83
CA ARG A 165 -16.38 -30.48 31.14
C ARG A 165 -16.53 -30.44 29.61
N SER A 166 -17.77 -30.50 29.10
CA SER A 166 -18.06 -30.34 27.66
C SER A 166 -17.62 -28.96 27.15
N LEU A 167 -17.98 -27.88 27.84
CA LEU A 167 -17.58 -26.52 27.45
C LEU A 167 -16.07 -26.31 27.52
N GLU A 168 -15.40 -26.89 28.52
CA GLU A 168 -13.94 -26.88 28.63
C GLU A 168 -13.29 -27.59 27.43
N THR A 169 -13.81 -28.77 27.03
CA THR A 169 -13.30 -29.47 25.83
C THR A 169 -13.52 -28.67 24.54
N GLU A 170 -14.67 -28.01 24.40
CA GLU A 170 -14.97 -27.15 23.24
C GLU A 170 -14.06 -25.90 23.21
N LEU A 171 -13.77 -25.32 24.38
CA LEU A 171 -12.85 -24.19 24.52
C LEU A 171 -11.42 -24.61 24.16
N HIS A 172 -10.96 -25.76 24.64
CA HIS A 172 -9.64 -26.29 24.25
C HIS A 172 -9.57 -26.60 22.75
N ALA A 173 -10.64 -27.14 22.15
CA ALA A 173 -10.71 -27.40 20.72
C ALA A 173 -10.72 -26.10 19.89
N SER A 174 -11.42 -25.05 20.35
CA SER A 174 -11.41 -23.74 19.67
C SER A 174 -10.07 -23.03 19.80
N SER A 175 -9.45 -23.03 20.99
CA SER A 175 -8.11 -22.49 21.22
C SER A 175 -7.07 -23.20 20.34
N SER A 176 -7.14 -24.53 20.22
CA SER A 176 -6.25 -25.30 19.33
C SER A 176 -6.44 -24.90 17.86
N ARG A 177 -7.68 -24.65 17.41
CA ARG A 177 -7.97 -24.15 16.06
C ARG A 177 -7.39 -22.75 15.84
N VAL A 178 -7.51 -21.84 16.80
CA VAL A 178 -6.90 -20.51 16.72
C VAL A 178 -5.38 -20.60 16.58
N HIS A 179 -4.72 -21.44 17.37
CA HIS A 179 -3.27 -21.64 17.25
C HIS A 179 -2.87 -22.26 15.91
N ALA A 180 -3.67 -23.19 15.37
CA ALA A 180 -3.42 -23.76 14.05
C ALA A 180 -3.55 -22.70 12.94
N LEU A 181 -4.61 -21.88 12.96
CA LEU A 181 -4.80 -20.77 12.02
C LEU A 181 -3.70 -19.70 12.17
N GLN A 182 -3.27 -19.40 13.40
CA GLN A 182 -2.19 -18.47 13.64
C GLN A 182 -0.87 -18.95 13.04
N ARG A 183 -0.57 -20.26 13.14
CA ARG A 183 0.58 -20.87 12.44
C ARG A 183 0.46 -20.76 10.92
N GLN A 184 -0.73 -21.05 10.37
CA GLN A 184 -0.96 -20.91 8.93
C GLN A 184 -0.78 -19.47 8.45
N LEU A 185 -1.25 -18.49 9.21
CA LEU A 185 -1.03 -17.07 8.89
C LEU A 185 0.44 -16.69 8.96
N SER A 186 1.20 -17.16 9.96
CA SER A 186 2.64 -16.90 10.02
C SER A 186 3.39 -17.57 8.87
N ASP A 187 3.01 -18.80 8.49
CA ASP A 187 3.62 -19.53 7.39
C ASP A 187 3.35 -18.82 6.05
N LEU A 188 2.12 -18.34 5.84
CA LEU A 188 1.75 -17.55 4.65
C LEU A 188 2.47 -16.20 4.59
N GLN A 189 2.61 -15.51 5.72
CA GLN A 189 3.39 -14.25 5.79
C GLN A 189 4.86 -14.50 5.43
N LEU A 190 5.43 -15.61 5.90
CA LEU A 190 6.81 -15.97 5.61
C LEU A 190 6.99 -16.38 4.14
N ALA A 191 6.04 -17.13 3.56
CA ALA A 191 6.02 -17.46 2.13
C ALA A 191 5.87 -16.21 1.25
N TYR A 192 5.03 -15.25 1.65
CA TYR A 192 4.87 -13.98 0.95
C TYR A 192 6.14 -13.12 1.00
N ALA A 193 6.82 -13.05 2.15
CA ALA A 193 8.09 -12.36 2.26
C ALA A 193 9.17 -13.00 1.36
N GLN A 194 9.21 -14.33 1.28
CA GLN A 194 10.12 -15.06 0.39
C GLN A 194 9.83 -14.80 -1.10
N SER A 195 8.56 -14.80 -1.51
CA SER A 195 8.19 -14.52 -2.91
C SER A 195 8.47 -13.07 -3.30
N GLN A 196 8.30 -12.12 -2.37
CA GLN A 196 8.67 -10.73 -2.57
C GLN A 196 10.19 -10.56 -2.74
N ALA A 197 11.00 -11.27 -1.94
CA ALA A 197 12.46 -11.28 -2.09
C ALA A 197 12.90 -11.90 -3.42
N GLN A 198 12.28 -13.01 -3.84
CA GLN A 198 12.57 -13.64 -5.14
C GLN A 198 12.20 -12.74 -6.33
N SER A 199 11.06 -12.04 -6.25
CA SER A 199 10.62 -11.10 -7.30
C SER A 199 11.56 -9.90 -7.45
N GLN A 200 12.23 -9.47 -6.38
CA GLN A 200 13.26 -8.42 -6.46
C GLN A 200 14.61 -8.94 -6.98
N SER A 201 14.90 -10.24 -6.85
CA SER A 201 16.15 -10.83 -7.35
C SER A 201 16.12 -11.22 -8.84
N HIS A 202 14.94 -11.40 -9.45
CA HIS A 202 14.78 -11.77 -10.86
C HIS A 202 14.67 -10.57 -11.83
N SER A 203 14.78 -9.32 -11.36
CA SER A 203 14.84 -8.13 -12.22
C SER A 203 16.26 -7.77 -12.70
N HIS A 204 17.27 -8.57 -12.36
CA HIS A 204 18.59 -8.49 -12.95
C HIS A 204 18.74 -9.54 -14.06
N LEU A 205 18.47 -9.11 -15.29
CA LEU A 205 18.79 -9.85 -16.51
C LEU A 205 20.29 -10.25 -16.52
N PRO A 206 20.64 -11.46 -16.98
CA PRO A 206 22.03 -11.80 -17.27
C PRO A 206 22.50 -11.00 -18.51
N PRO A 207 23.79 -10.60 -18.60
CA PRO A 207 24.31 -9.99 -19.81
C PRO A 207 24.36 -11.08 -20.88
N SER A 208 23.50 -10.95 -21.88
CA SER A 208 23.51 -11.78 -23.07
C SER A 208 24.79 -11.54 -23.86
N ILE A 209 25.62 -12.58 -23.88
CA ILE A 209 26.79 -12.73 -24.73
C ILE A 209 26.33 -13.17 -26.13
N SER A 210 26.89 -12.50 -27.16
CA SER A 210 27.03 -12.93 -28.57
C SER A 210 26.06 -12.35 -29.62
N ARG A 211 26.56 -11.41 -30.42
CA ARG A 211 26.71 -11.64 -31.87
C ARG A 211 27.86 -10.78 -32.47
N PRO A 212 28.72 -11.34 -33.33
CA PRO A 212 29.89 -10.64 -33.86
C PRO A 212 29.60 -10.02 -35.24
N SER A 213 30.13 -8.83 -35.48
CA SER A 213 30.39 -8.32 -36.83
C SER A 213 31.50 -7.27 -36.80
N SER A 214 32.67 -7.71 -37.28
CA SER A 214 33.60 -7.01 -38.15
C SER A 214 34.25 -5.68 -37.71
N ALA A 215 35.57 -5.81 -37.56
CA ALA A 215 36.60 -4.90 -38.08
C ALA A 215 36.76 -3.51 -37.44
N SER A 216 37.77 -3.39 -36.56
CA SER A 216 38.92 -2.50 -36.83
C SER A 216 39.93 -2.53 -35.67
N HIS A 217 41.16 -2.93 -36.02
CA HIS A 217 42.44 -2.53 -35.42
C HIS A 217 42.44 -1.70 -34.13
N ALA A 218 43.05 -2.22 -33.04
CA ALA A 218 44.21 -1.60 -32.39
C ALA A 218 44.74 -2.43 -31.20
N LYS A 219 45.91 -3.02 -31.41
CA LYS A 219 47.06 -3.14 -30.50
C LYS A 219 46.80 -3.46 -29.02
N SER A 220 47.01 -4.74 -28.73
CA SER A 220 47.59 -5.26 -27.49
C SER A 220 48.85 -4.51 -27.06
N TYR A 221 48.85 -3.99 -25.83
CA TYR A 221 50.03 -3.93 -24.95
C TYR A 221 49.49 -4.22 -23.53
N PHE A 222 49.72 -5.42 -23.00
CA PHE A 222 50.83 -5.73 -22.09
C PHE A 222 50.87 -4.80 -20.87
N LEU A 223 50.54 -5.36 -19.69
CA LEU A 223 51.24 -5.25 -18.40
C LEU A 223 50.27 -5.59 -17.24
N SER A 224 50.29 -6.85 -16.82
CA SER A 224 50.38 -7.19 -15.38
C SER A 224 51.87 -7.51 -15.11
N PRO A 225 52.39 -7.66 -13.87
CA PRO A 225 51.72 -7.75 -12.56
C PRO A 225 52.46 -7.02 -11.40
N ALA A 226 51.87 -6.99 -10.20
CA ALA A 226 52.63 -7.11 -8.95
C ALA A 226 51.67 -7.51 -7.80
N GLU A 227 51.99 -8.65 -7.20
CA GLU A 227 51.54 -9.05 -5.86
C GLU A 227 52.41 -8.33 -4.83
N ASP A 228 51.83 -7.83 -3.73
CA ASP A 228 52.37 -8.03 -2.37
C ASP A 228 51.44 -7.43 -1.29
N ASP A 229 51.37 -8.18 -0.19
CA ASP A 229 51.16 -7.80 1.22
C ASP A 229 49.84 -7.15 1.74
N GLY A 230 49.11 -7.96 2.54
CA GLY A 230 49.16 -7.80 4.00
C GLY A 230 48.22 -6.80 4.73
N LEU A 231 46.99 -7.25 5.02
CA LEU A 231 46.12 -6.94 6.20
C LEU A 231 45.64 -5.47 6.45
N PRO A 232 44.61 -5.21 7.32
CA PRO A 232 43.42 -5.99 7.65
C PRO A 232 42.09 -5.22 7.39
N ASN A 233 41.03 -5.97 7.12
CA ASN A 233 39.63 -5.72 7.50
C ASN A 233 39.13 -4.25 7.55
N ARG A 234 38.81 -3.69 6.38
CA ARG A 234 38.06 -2.44 6.26
C ARG A 234 36.56 -2.76 6.25
N PRO A 235 35.75 -2.32 7.21
CA PRO A 235 34.30 -2.50 7.16
C PRO A 235 33.78 -1.76 5.93
N SER A 236 33.01 -2.47 5.12
CA SER A 236 32.31 -1.94 3.95
C SER A 236 31.61 -0.63 4.31
N PRO A 237 31.74 0.44 3.50
CA PRO A 237 30.93 1.63 3.72
C PRO A 237 29.48 1.19 3.52
N LEU A 238 28.70 1.29 4.59
CA LEU A 238 27.25 1.29 4.51
C LEU A 238 26.88 2.19 3.34
N ARG A 239 26.10 1.64 2.41
CA ARG A 239 25.51 2.37 1.29
C ARG A 239 24.90 3.66 1.83
N ASP A 240 25.61 4.77 1.63
CA ASP A 240 25.07 6.10 1.87
C ASP A 240 23.97 6.31 0.83
N ASN A 241 22.73 6.11 1.23
CA ASN A 241 21.52 6.45 0.45
C ASN A 241 21.39 7.97 0.18
N ARG A 242 22.43 8.76 0.49
CA ARG A 242 22.54 10.20 0.22
C ARG A 242 22.51 10.53 -1.26
N SER A 243 22.82 9.59 -2.17
CA SER A 243 22.81 9.85 -3.62
C SER A 243 21.41 10.05 -4.20
N VAL A 244 20.39 9.39 -3.63
CA VAL A 244 19.00 9.51 -4.12
C VAL A 244 18.38 10.85 -3.72
N ASP A 245 18.67 11.33 -2.51
CA ASP A 245 18.21 12.64 -2.05
C ASP A 245 18.95 13.80 -2.70
N ALA A 246 20.17 13.56 -3.21
CA ALA A 246 20.98 14.57 -3.88
C ALA A 246 20.48 14.97 -5.28
N ALA A 247 19.52 14.25 -5.87
CA ALA A 247 18.89 14.58 -7.14
C ALA A 247 17.57 15.36 -6.99
N LEU A 248 17.03 15.47 -5.78
CA LEU A 248 15.75 16.14 -5.53
C LEU A 248 15.92 17.66 -5.32
N PRO A 249 14.93 18.51 -5.63
CA PRO A 249 14.95 19.93 -5.28
C PRO A 249 15.07 20.14 -3.76
N ALA A 250 15.71 21.23 -3.32
CA ALA A 250 15.99 21.49 -1.90
C ALA A 250 14.74 21.48 -1.01
N SER A 251 13.60 21.96 -1.53
CA SER A 251 12.30 21.93 -0.85
C SER A 251 11.79 20.51 -0.60
N VAL A 252 12.04 19.57 -1.52
CA VAL A 252 11.64 18.17 -1.40
C VAL A 252 12.55 17.43 -0.44
N ARG A 253 13.86 17.73 -0.44
CA ARG A 253 14.82 17.17 0.54
C ARG A 253 14.45 17.53 1.96
N HIS A 254 14.15 18.80 2.21
CA HIS A 254 13.78 19.25 3.55
C HIS A 254 12.50 18.58 4.04
N LYS A 255 11.46 18.49 3.19
CA LYS A 255 10.21 17.80 3.54
C LYS A 255 10.42 16.32 3.84
N ARG A 256 11.21 15.62 3.03
CA ARG A 256 11.53 14.20 3.24
C ARG A 256 12.37 13.98 4.50
N GLN A 257 13.32 14.88 4.78
CA GLN A 257 14.11 14.83 6.00
C GLN A 257 13.25 15.03 7.25
N VAL A 258 12.32 16.00 7.22
CA VAL A 258 11.39 16.26 8.33
C VAL A 258 10.43 15.08 8.52
N SER A 259 9.85 14.54 7.44
CA SER A 259 8.92 13.41 7.54
C SER A 259 9.60 12.14 8.04
N LEU A 260 10.83 11.86 7.60
CA LEU A 260 11.62 10.72 8.10
C LEU A 260 12.06 10.92 9.54
N SER A 261 12.39 12.14 9.95
CA SER A 261 12.73 12.44 11.35
C SER A 261 11.53 12.28 12.28
N ALA A 262 10.35 12.74 11.86
CA ALA A 262 9.10 12.58 12.61
C ALA A 262 8.68 11.10 12.69
N LEU A 263 8.79 10.37 11.57
CA LEU A 263 8.53 8.93 11.53
C LEU A 263 9.52 8.17 12.43
N LYS A 264 10.79 8.55 12.44
CA LYS A 264 11.82 7.97 13.30
C LYS A 264 11.54 8.21 14.79
N ALA A 265 11.08 9.40 15.15
CA ALA A 265 10.66 9.72 16.52
C ALA A 265 9.44 8.89 16.96
N ARG A 266 8.48 8.66 16.05
CA ARG A 266 7.27 7.85 16.33
C ARG A 266 7.55 6.35 16.39
N MET A 267 8.44 5.84 15.54
CA MET A 267 8.76 4.42 15.48
C MET A 267 9.71 3.97 16.60
N GLY A 268 10.19 4.88 17.46
CA GLY A 268 11.05 4.53 18.60
C GLY A 268 12.31 3.76 18.18
N ILE A 269 12.81 3.97 16.95
CA ILE A 269 14.06 3.35 16.49
C ILE A 269 15.22 4.11 17.11
N ASP A 270 15.36 3.95 18.41
CA ASP A 270 16.59 4.16 19.13
C ASP A 270 17.51 2.98 18.80
N ALA A 271 18.21 3.10 17.67
CA ALA A 271 19.43 2.37 17.43
C ALA A 271 20.52 2.92 18.38
N LYS A 272 20.36 2.68 19.70
CA LYS A 272 21.34 2.85 20.79
C LYS A 272 20.78 2.45 22.17
N SER A 273 20.25 1.23 22.31
CA SER A 273 20.34 0.50 23.59
C SER A 273 21.63 -0.32 23.64
N ALA A 274 22.78 0.37 23.60
CA ALA A 274 24.03 -0.20 24.07
C ALA A 274 24.14 0.12 25.57
N PRO A 275 24.32 -0.88 26.46
CA PRO A 275 24.40 -0.63 27.89
C PRO A 275 25.73 0.06 28.18
N LYS A 276 25.70 1.38 28.41
CA LYS A 276 26.78 2.02 29.14
C LYS A 276 26.69 1.55 30.59
N ARG A 277 27.59 0.62 30.94
CA ARG A 277 27.96 0.30 32.32
C ARG A 277 28.10 1.60 33.12
N SER A 278 27.19 1.85 34.03
CA SER A 278 27.45 2.65 35.22
C SER A 278 28.13 1.73 36.26
N PRO A 279 29.24 2.15 36.89
CA PRO A 279 29.77 1.44 38.04
C PRO A 279 29.05 1.92 39.31
N GLY A 280 28.47 0.96 40.02
CA GLY A 280 28.60 0.87 41.47
C GLY A 280 27.59 1.64 42.36
N LEU A 281 27.23 0.94 43.45
CA LEU A 281 26.51 1.35 44.65
C LEU A 281 24.98 1.43 44.47
N GLY A 282 24.13 0.68 45.16
CA GLY A 282 24.27 -0.30 46.24
C GLY A 282 22.85 -0.57 46.79
N ASN A 283 22.63 -1.77 47.36
CA ASN A 283 21.57 -2.21 48.28
C ASN A 283 20.13 -1.71 48.02
N GLY A 284 19.09 -2.51 47.84
CA GLY A 284 18.77 -3.82 48.41
C GLY A 284 17.28 -3.83 48.79
N PHE A 285 16.74 -5.03 48.99
CA PHE A 285 15.48 -5.37 49.68
C PHE A 285 14.14 -5.46 48.90
N SER A 286 13.73 -6.73 48.80
CA SER A 286 12.41 -7.39 48.76
C SER A 286 11.17 -6.60 49.22
N SER A 287 10.01 -6.87 48.61
CA SER A 287 8.97 -7.77 49.18
C SER A 287 7.61 -7.62 48.49
N LEU A 288 6.92 -8.76 48.36
CA LEU A 288 5.50 -8.94 48.02
C LEU A 288 4.56 -8.50 49.16
N GLN A 289 3.37 -7.98 48.80
CA GLN A 289 2.01 -8.10 49.40
C GLN A 289 1.11 -7.04 48.70
N VAL A 290 -0.04 -7.30 48.07
CA VAL A 290 -1.33 -7.92 48.43
C VAL A 290 -2.20 -7.08 49.40
N LEU A 291 -3.32 -6.61 48.82
CA LEU A 291 -4.66 -6.23 49.35
C LEU A 291 -5.08 -4.76 49.59
N THR A 292 -6.31 -4.54 49.11
CA THR A 292 -7.43 -3.67 49.54
C THR A 292 -7.59 -2.22 49.06
N GLU A 293 -8.75 -2.02 48.43
CA GLU A 293 -9.62 -0.86 48.19
C GLU A 293 -9.41 0.40 49.06
N GLU A 294 -9.44 1.59 48.45
CA GLU A 294 -10.64 2.46 48.39
C GLU A 294 -10.36 3.79 47.65
N VAL A 295 -11.38 4.21 46.89
CA VAL A 295 -11.89 5.57 46.66
C VAL A 295 -10.92 6.77 46.67
N GLY A 296 -10.88 7.45 45.51
CA GLY A 296 -11.10 8.89 45.51
C GLY A 296 -9.89 9.80 45.23
N ALA A 297 -9.94 10.35 44.01
CA ALA A 297 -9.52 11.70 43.64
C ALA A 297 -8.03 11.99 43.40
N ARG A 298 -7.84 12.70 42.27
CA ARG A 298 -6.67 13.45 41.81
C ARG A 298 -5.58 12.62 41.13
N ASN A 299 -5.77 12.46 39.82
CA ASN A 299 -4.69 12.81 38.90
C ASN A 299 -5.27 13.67 37.77
N ARG A 300 -4.93 14.96 37.82
CA ARG A 300 -4.95 15.87 36.68
C ARG A 300 -3.87 15.36 35.73
N GLY A 301 -4.26 14.49 34.80
CA GLY A 301 -3.47 14.25 33.60
C GLY A 301 -3.64 15.45 32.68
N ASP A 302 -2.56 16.19 32.48
CA ASP A 302 -2.48 17.31 31.55
C ASP A 302 -3.07 16.91 30.19
N LYS A 303 -4.17 17.57 29.81
CA LYS A 303 -4.65 17.63 28.43
C LYS A 303 -3.71 18.55 27.65
N GLN A 304 -2.51 18.08 27.35
CA GLN A 304 -1.62 18.77 26.42
C GLN A 304 -1.85 18.19 25.03
N PHE A 305 -2.60 18.99 24.24
CA PHE A 305 -2.80 18.94 22.80
C PHE A 305 -3.74 17.83 22.27
N GLY A 306 -4.86 18.28 21.70
CA GLY A 306 -5.70 17.46 20.84
C GLY A 306 -4.96 17.13 19.54
N ASP A 307 -4.67 15.84 19.35
CA ASP A 307 -4.06 15.28 18.15
C ASP A 307 -5.10 15.08 17.04
N GLU A 308 -5.82 16.13 16.64
CA GLU A 308 -6.52 16.16 15.36
C GLU A 308 -5.49 16.52 14.28
N ILE A 309 -4.93 15.49 13.63
CA ILE A 309 -3.99 15.69 12.53
C ILE A 309 -4.76 16.12 11.29
N MET A 310 -4.78 17.43 11.03
CA MET A 310 -5.38 18.03 9.84
C MET A 310 -4.50 17.74 8.60
N PHE A 311 -4.94 16.81 7.75
CA PHE A 311 -4.29 16.55 6.47
C PHE A 311 -4.93 17.40 5.38
N CYS A 312 -4.26 18.48 4.96
CA CYS A 312 -4.62 19.18 3.73
C CYS A 312 -4.11 18.38 2.53
N CYS A 313 -5.00 17.58 1.93
CA CYS A 313 -4.79 16.94 0.64
C CYS A 313 -4.76 18.01 -0.47
N PRO A 314 -3.69 18.17 -1.25
CA PRO A 314 -3.64 19.16 -2.34
C PRO A 314 -4.48 18.78 -3.57
N ALA A 315 -5.03 17.56 -3.61
CA ALA A 315 -5.96 17.11 -4.65
C ALA A 315 -7.45 17.33 -4.25
N CYS A 316 -7.67 17.80 -3.02
CA CYS A 316 -8.97 18.02 -2.44
C CYS A 316 -9.02 19.53 -2.19
N GLU A 317 -9.79 20.30 -2.96
CA GLU A 317 -9.90 21.77 -2.83
C GLU A 317 -10.59 22.21 -1.52
N GLY A 318 -10.13 21.72 -0.36
CA GLY A 318 -10.58 22.15 0.96
C GLY A 318 -11.55 21.22 1.68
N ASP A 319 -11.86 20.02 1.17
CA ASP A 319 -12.69 19.09 1.93
C ASP A 319 -11.91 18.44 3.08
N LEU A 320 -12.25 18.90 4.29
CA LEU A 320 -11.74 18.41 5.56
C LEU A 320 -12.33 17.03 5.85
N ILE A 321 -11.48 16.01 5.98
CA ILE A 321 -11.88 14.73 6.56
C ILE A 321 -11.29 14.68 7.96
N THR A 322 -12.14 14.86 8.97
CA THR A 322 -11.84 14.54 10.37
C THR A 322 -12.09 13.04 10.59
N LEU A 323 -11.11 12.34 11.16
CA LEU A 323 -11.21 10.96 11.64
C LEU A 323 -11.18 10.96 13.16
#